data_AF-A0A4Q7IKC0-F1
#
_entry.id   AF-A0A4Q7IKC0-F1
#
_cell.length_a   1.000
_cell.length_b   1.000
_cell.length_c   1.000
_cell.angle_alpha   90.00
_cell.angle_beta   90.00
_cell.angle_gamma   90.00
#
_symmetry.space_group_name_H-M   'P 1'
#
loop_
_entity.id
_entity.type
_entity.pdbx_description
1 polymer ?
#
loop_
_entity_poly.entity_id
_entity_poly.type
_entity_poly.pdbx_seq_one_letter_code
_entity_poly.pdbx_strand_id
1 'polypeptide(L)'
;MRFIYVVDPMCAWCYGFAPELAAFLKQHPEIKVDWIMGGLAPDNDQPMDKSLRTAIAGYWQQIEQRTQVSFNHDYWQLNTPYRSTYPACRAVIAAETLIPNSAEQMVKAIQSAYYQKALNPSLQQTLVECALSIGLDGAQFEKVMLSAETESQLQQHLGLVQQLRVSGFPALFYVNDNNEAFALALGFCEVGDLEERFDKCKNNIA
;
A
#
# COMPACT_ATOMS: atom_id res chain seq x y z
N MET A 1 -6.76 -14.42 -15.44
CA MET A 1 -5.43 -14.00 -14.92
C MET A 1 -5.53 -12.66 -14.21
N ARG A 2 -4.81 -12.48 -13.10
CA ARG A 2 -4.71 -11.20 -12.37
C ARG A 2 -3.48 -11.17 -11.47
N PHE A 3 -3.07 -9.97 -11.06
CA PHE A 3 -2.14 -9.79 -9.95
C PHE A 3 -2.88 -9.45 -8.66
N ILE A 4 -2.39 -9.96 -7.54
CA ILE A 4 -2.78 -9.50 -6.20
C ILE A 4 -1.59 -8.79 -5.60
N TYR A 5 -1.73 -7.48 -5.36
CA TYR A 5 -0.71 -6.70 -4.68
C TYR A 5 -1.16 -6.37 -3.27
N VAL A 6 -0.49 -6.96 -2.28
CA VAL A 6 -0.73 -6.72 -0.87
C VAL A 6 0.19 -5.61 -0.38
N VAL A 7 -0.41 -4.51 0.09
CA VAL A 7 0.27 -3.27 0.42
C VAL A 7 -0.37 -2.58 1.62
N ASP A 8 0.45 -1.88 2.40
CA ASP A 8 -0.04 -0.87 3.34
C ASP A 8 0.46 0.51 2.87
N PRO A 9 -0.40 1.54 2.75
CA PRO A 9 0.02 2.86 2.27
C PRO A 9 1.10 3.53 3.11
N MET A 10 1.23 3.15 4.38
CA MET A 10 2.21 3.66 5.33
C MET A 10 3.42 2.72 5.53
N CYS A 11 3.54 1.64 4.75
CA CYS A 11 4.73 0.80 4.74
C CYS A 11 5.83 1.41 3.86
N ALA A 12 6.95 1.79 4.48
CA ALA A 12 8.06 2.45 3.78
C ALA A 12 8.70 1.55 2.72
N TRP A 13 8.77 0.23 2.95
CA TRP A 13 9.26 -0.72 1.94
C TRP A 13 8.30 -0.85 0.75
N CYS A 14 6.99 -0.71 0.96
CA CYS A 14 6.03 -0.63 -0.15
C CYS A 14 6.23 0.62 -0.99
N TYR A 15 6.61 1.74 -0.37
CA TYR A 15 6.96 2.97 -1.10
C TYR A 15 8.27 2.80 -1.87
N GLY A 16 9.31 2.25 -1.24
CA GLY A 16 10.58 1.95 -1.91
C GLY A 16 10.44 0.96 -3.08
N PHE A 17 9.47 0.04 -3.01
CA PHE A 17 9.15 -0.92 -4.07
C PHE A 17 8.28 -0.36 -5.21
N ALA A 18 7.63 0.80 -5.01
CA ALA A 18 6.68 1.33 -5.98
C ALA A 18 7.26 1.55 -7.39
N PRO A 19 8.53 2.02 -7.57
CA PRO A 19 9.14 2.12 -8.90
C PRO A 19 9.31 0.77 -9.61
N GLU A 20 9.76 -0.26 -8.88
CA GLU A 20 9.96 -1.62 -9.41
C GLU A 20 8.62 -2.26 -9.81
N LEU A 21 7.60 -2.12 -8.95
CA LEU A 21 6.25 -2.57 -9.26
C LEU A 21 5.69 -1.86 -10.50
N ALA A 22 5.85 -0.53 -10.60
CA ALA A 22 5.37 0.22 -11.75
C ALA A 22 6.07 -0.21 -13.05
N ALA A 23 7.38 -0.47 -13.01
CA ALA A 23 8.14 -0.97 -14.14
C ALA A 23 7.68 -2.37 -14.58
N PHE A 24 7.39 -3.26 -13.63
CA PHE A 24 6.81 -4.57 -13.88
C PHE A 24 5.41 -4.48 -14.50
N LEU A 25 4.49 -3.74 -13.88
CA LEU A 25 3.10 -3.62 -14.35
C LEU A 25 2.99 -2.96 -15.73
N LYS A 26 3.92 -2.07 -16.07
CA LYS A 26 3.99 -1.46 -17.42
C LYS A 26 4.31 -2.49 -18.52
N GLN A 27 4.98 -3.58 -18.19
CA GLN A 27 5.28 -4.67 -19.14
C GLN A 27 4.10 -5.62 -19.33
N HIS A 28 3.14 -5.63 -18.39
CA HIS A 28 1.96 -6.50 -18.41
C HIS A 28 0.65 -5.70 -18.26
N PRO A 29 0.38 -4.68 -19.10
CA PRO A 29 -0.76 -3.78 -18.96
C PRO A 29 -2.11 -4.47 -19.15
N GLU A 30 -2.15 -5.66 -19.74
CA GLU A 30 -3.34 -6.47 -19.94
C GLU A 30 -3.81 -7.20 -18.68
N ILE A 31 -2.96 -7.31 -17.66
CA ILE A 31 -3.27 -8.04 -16.43
C ILE A 31 -3.75 -7.06 -15.35
N LYS A 32 -5.00 -7.22 -14.93
CA LYS A 32 -5.56 -6.42 -13.83
C LYS A 32 -4.79 -6.65 -12.53
N VAL A 33 -4.62 -5.59 -11.76
CA VAL A 33 -4.07 -5.62 -10.40
C VAL A 33 -5.18 -5.39 -9.39
N ASP A 34 -5.36 -6.33 -8.46
CA ASP A 34 -6.19 -6.14 -7.28
C ASP A 34 -5.31 -5.65 -6.12
N TRP A 35 -5.63 -4.47 -5.60
CA TRP A 35 -4.92 -3.81 -4.51
C TRP A 35 -5.53 -4.23 -3.17
N ILE A 36 -4.80 -5.06 -2.42
CA ILE A 36 -5.26 -5.63 -1.15
C ILE A 36 -4.57 -4.91 0.00
N MET A 37 -5.36 -4.37 0.92
CA MET A 37 -4.84 -3.62 2.06
C MET A 37 -4.31 -4.57 3.13
N GLY A 38 -3.01 -4.43 3.41
CA GLY A 38 -2.27 -5.31 4.31
C GLY A 38 -2.55 -5.09 5.79
N GLY A 39 -2.84 -3.84 6.19
CA GLY A 39 -3.08 -3.49 7.59
C GLY A 39 -1.87 -3.70 8.49
N LEU A 40 -0.88 -2.83 8.35
CA LEU A 40 0.37 -2.88 9.10
C LEU A 40 0.20 -2.57 10.60
N ALA A 41 -0.76 -1.73 10.99
CA ALA A 41 -1.11 -1.49 12.39
C ALA A 41 -2.59 -1.06 12.55
N PRO A 42 -3.29 -1.56 13.58
CA PRO A 42 -4.69 -1.26 13.83
C PRO A 42 -4.93 0.21 14.20
N ASP A 43 -6.20 0.58 14.38
CA ASP A 43 -6.59 1.88 14.89
C ASP A 43 -5.95 2.15 16.26
N ASN A 44 -5.31 3.30 16.39
CA ASN A 44 -4.64 3.73 17.62
C ASN A 44 -4.55 5.26 17.64
N ASP A 45 -4.92 5.86 18.77
CA ASP A 45 -4.86 7.29 19.03
C ASP A 45 -3.66 7.69 19.91
N GLN A 46 -2.85 6.72 20.34
CA GLN A 46 -1.67 6.96 21.15
C GLN A 46 -0.47 7.37 20.29
N PRO A 47 0.23 8.47 20.64
CA PRO A 47 1.47 8.83 19.98
C PRO A 47 2.47 7.68 19.97
N MET A 48 3.17 7.54 18.85
CA MET A 48 4.17 6.50 18.66
C MET A 48 5.32 6.63 19.66
N ASP A 49 5.66 5.51 20.30
CA ASP A 49 6.80 5.42 21.20
C ASP A 49 8.09 5.91 20.56
N LYS A 50 8.94 6.58 21.35
CA LYS A 50 10.19 7.16 20.88
C LYS A 50 11.11 6.11 20.22
N SER A 51 11.22 4.91 20.79
CA SER A 51 12.04 3.82 20.25
C SER A 51 11.55 3.38 18.87
N LEU A 52 10.24 3.18 18.71
CA LEU A 52 9.62 2.79 17.44
C LEU A 52 9.78 3.88 16.38
N ARG A 53 9.58 5.16 16.76
CA ARG A 53 9.83 6.30 15.88
C ARG A 53 11.27 6.34 15.38
N THR A 54 12.25 6.17 16.27
CA THR A 54 13.68 6.11 15.88
C THR A 54 13.95 4.94 14.93
N ALA A 55 13.36 3.77 15.22
CA ALA A 55 13.52 2.59 14.36
C ALA A 55 12.96 2.82 12.95
N ILE A 56 11.74 3.36 12.83
CA ILE A 56 11.11 3.61 11.53
C ILE A 56 11.85 4.72 10.75
N ALA A 57 12.29 5.78 11.42
CA ALA A 57 13.13 6.81 10.80
C ALA A 57 14.44 6.21 10.26
N GLY A 58 15.04 5.28 11.01
CA GLY A 58 16.22 4.53 10.55
C GLY A 58 15.93 3.64 9.33
N TYR A 59 14.73 3.03 9.25
CA TYR A 59 14.33 2.26 8.07
C TYR A 59 14.22 3.14 6.83
N TRP A 60 13.72 4.37 6.94
CA TRP A 60 13.66 5.29 5.79
C TRP A 60 15.05 5.54 5.21
N GLN A 61 16.04 5.82 6.06
CA GLN A 61 17.43 6.00 5.61
C GLN A 61 18.00 4.75 4.92
N GLN A 62 17.71 3.56 5.45
CA GLN A 62 18.12 2.30 4.82
C GLN A 62 17.47 2.09 3.45
N ILE A 63 16.21 2.50 3.29
CA ILE A 63 15.47 2.39 2.03
C ILE A 63 16.03 3.37 1.00
N GLU A 64 16.37 4.61 1.38
CA GLU A 64 17.03 5.58 0.49
C GLU A 64 18.37 5.07 -0.06
N GLN A 65 19.10 4.30 0.74
CA GLN A 65 20.37 3.70 0.31
C GLN A 65 20.20 2.54 -0.67
N ARG A 66 19.03 1.89 -0.67
CA ARG A 66 18.77 0.64 -1.42
C ARG A 66 17.82 0.82 -2.60
N THR A 67 17.18 1.98 -2.73
CA THR A 67 16.13 2.22 -3.71
C THR A 67 16.28 3.62 -4.31
N GLN A 68 15.46 3.93 -5.31
CA GLN A 68 15.49 5.25 -5.98
C GLN A 68 14.57 6.29 -5.31
N VAL A 69 13.89 5.94 -4.21
CA VAL A 69 13.00 6.88 -3.52
C VAL A 69 13.77 7.71 -2.50
N SER A 70 13.25 8.91 -2.23
CA SER A 70 13.72 9.79 -1.15
C SER A 70 12.61 9.98 -0.12
N PHE A 71 12.96 10.44 1.07
CA PHE A 71 11.99 10.78 2.10
C PHE A 71 12.22 12.20 2.62
N ASN A 72 11.12 12.89 2.90
CA ASN A 72 11.13 14.13 3.65
C ASN A 72 11.17 13.81 5.16
N HIS A 73 12.37 13.86 5.73
CA HIS A 73 12.62 13.56 7.14
C HIS A 73 12.07 14.62 8.10
N ASP A 74 11.61 15.79 7.62
CA ASP A 74 10.95 16.80 8.46
C ASP A 74 9.67 16.24 9.10
N TYR A 75 9.07 15.20 8.51
CA TYR A 75 7.93 14.49 9.08
C TYR A 75 8.12 14.20 10.59
N TRP A 76 9.31 13.72 10.97
CA TRP A 76 9.60 13.30 12.34
C TRP A 76 9.66 14.45 13.36
N GLN A 77 9.85 15.68 12.88
CA GLN A 77 9.92 16.89 13.70
C GLN A 77 8.60 17.68 13.67
N LEU A 78 7.93 17.69 12.52
CA LEU A 78 6.72 18.48 12.29
C LEU A 78 5.42 17.79 12.73
N ASN A 79 5.46 16.49 13.00
CA ASN A 79 4.26 15.71 13.30
C ASN A 79 4.33 15.01 14.66
N THR A 80 3.15 14.63 15.16
CA THR A 80 2.99 13.59 16.17
C THR A 80 2.66 12.28 15.45
N PRO A 81 3.60 11.36 15.25
CA PRO A 81 3.33 10.13 14.52
C PRO A 81 2.44 9.19 15.34
N TYR A 82 1.51 8.51 14.69
CA TYR A 82 0.73 7.43 15.28
C TYR A 82 1.11 6.11 14.64
N ARG A 83 1.12 5.02 15.43
CA ARG A 83 1.23 3.67 14.87
C ARG A 83 -0.17 3.16 14.54
N SER A 84 -0.79 3.79 13.54
CA SER A 84 -2.13 3.46 13.07
C SER A 84 -2.22 3.60 11.55
N THR A 85 -2.42 2.49 10.85
CA THR A 85 -2.41 2.45 9.37
C THR A 85 -3.75 2.02 8.76
N TYR A 86 -4.64 1.44 9.56
CA TYR A 86 -5.99 1.05 9.12
C TYR A 86 -6.79 2.24 8.54
N PRO A 87 -6.72 3.48 9.07
CA PRO A 87 -7.38 4.62 8.43
C PRO A 87 -6.93 4.84 6.99
N ALA A 88 -5.62 4.79 6.73
CA ALA A 88 -5.07 4.89 5.38
C ALA A 88 -5.48 3.71 4.48
N CYS A 89 -5.60 2.50 5.04
CA CYS A 89 -6.14 1.35 4.31
C CYS A 89 -7.61 1.57 3.90
N ARG A 90 -8.46 2.04 4.83
CA ARG A 90 -9.87 2.38 4.54
C ARG A 90 -9.98 3.48 3.50
N ALA A 91 -9.09 4.46 3.51
CA ALA A 91 -9.06 5.51 2.49
C ALA A 91 -8.88 4.95 1.08
N VAL A 92 -7.99 3.97 0.88
CA VAL A 92 -7.79 3.31 -0.41
C VAL A 92 -9.04 2.52 -0.84
N ILE A 93 -9.65 1.79 0.08
CA ILE A 93 -10.88 1.02 -0.17
C ILE A 93 -12.05 1.95 -0.53
N ALA A 94 -12.20 3.06 0.19
CA ALA A 94 -13.24 4.04 -0.05
C ALA A 94 -13.07 4.74 -1.41
N ALA A 95 -11.84 5.08 -1.78
CA ALA A 95 -11.53 5.59 -3.11
C ALA A 95 -11.97 4.60 -4.20
N GLU A 96 -11.55 3.34 -4.10
CA GLU A 96 -11.91 2.29 -5.06
C GLU A 96 -13.42 2.05 -5.15
N THR A 97 -14.13 2.19 -4.02
CA THR A 97 -15.60 2.09 -3.96
C THR A 97 -16.28 3.24 -4.70
N LEU A 98 -15.73 4.45 -4.61
CA LEU A 98 -16.30 5.64 -5.23
C LEU A 98 -15.95 5.77 -6.72
N ILE A 99 -14.71 5.46 -7.07
CA ILE A 99 -14.20 5.46 -8.44
C ILE A 99 -13.44 4.14 -8.67
N PRO A 100 -13.95 3.25 -9.53
CA PRO A 100 -13.24 2.01 -9.87
C PRO A 100 -11.84 2.27 -10.42
N ASN A 101 -10.87 1.43 -10.03
CA ASN A 101 -9.45 1.52 -10.38
C ASN A 101 -8.72 2.77 -9.82
N SER A 102 -9.21 3.37 -8.73
CA SER A 102 -8.55 4.51 -8.07
C SER A 102 -7.66 4.11 -6.90
N ALA A 103 -7.65 2.83 -6.50
CA ALA A 103 -6.83 2.34 -5.39
C ALA A 103 -5.34 2.73 -5.50
N GLU A 104 -4.73 2.51 -6.68
CA GLU A 104 -3.34 2.90 -6.92
C GLU A 104 -3.11 4.41 -6.75
N GLN A 105 -4.03 5.23 -7.27
CA GLN A 105 -3.94 6.69 -7.19
C GLN A 105 -4.01 7.15 -5.74
N MET A 106 -4.91 6.56 -4.94
CA MET A 106 -5.03 6.87 -3.52
C MET A 106 -3.79 6.41 -2.74
N VAL A 107 -3.24 5.22 -3.00
CA VAL A 107 -1.97 4.78 -2.40
C VAL A 107 -0.86 5.79 -2.70
N LYS A 108 -0.71 6.20 -3.96
CA LYS A 108 0.32 7.20 -4.37
C LYS A 108 0.10 8.56 -3.70
N ALA A 109 -1.15 9.01 -3.57
CA ALA A 109 -1.49 10.27 -2.91
C ALA A 109 -1.11 10.24 -1.42
N ILE A 110 -1.47 9.17 -0.71
CA ILE A 110 -1.14 8.96 0.71
C ILE A 110 0.38 8.88 0.90
N GLN A 111 1.06 8.10 0.06
CA GLN A 111 2.52 7.98 0.10
C GLN A 111 3.21 9.32 -0.17
N SER A 112 2.72 10.12 -1.12
CA SER A 112 3.23 11.47 -1.37
C SER A 112 3.00 12.39 -0.15
N ALA A 113 1.80 12.39 0.43
CA ALA A 113 1.49 13.16 1.62
C ALA A 113 2.43 12.81 2.77
N TYR A 114 2.64 11.51 3.01
CA TYR A 114 3.47 11.02 4.10
C TYR A 114 4.95 11.25 3.84
N TYR A 115 5.49 10.70 2.76
CA TYR A 115 6.92 10.59 2.53
C TYR A 115 7.53 11.80 1.83
N GLN A 116 6.74 12.64 1.15
CA GLN A 116 7.28 13.81 0.44
C GLN A 116 6.84 15.13 1.07
N LYS A 117 5.59 15.22 1.54
CA LYS A 117 5.02 16.47 2.06
C LYS A 117 5.06 16.58 3.58
N ALA A 118 5.60 15.58 4.27
CA ALA A 118 5.68 15.53 5.72
C ALA A 118 4.31 15.73 6.42
N LEU A 119 3.24 15.17 5.84
CA LEU A 119 1.90 15.15 6.43
C LEU A 119 1.65 13.83 7.16
N ASN A 120 0.68 13.81 8.09
CA ASN A 120 0.36 12.64 8.89
C ASN A 120 -0.80 11.83 8.30
N PRO A 121 -0.56 10.67 7.66
CA PRO A 121 -1.60 9.88 7.02
C PRO A 121 -2.47 9.08 8.00
N SER A 122 -2.15 9.07 9.31
CA SER A 122 -3.04 8.52 10.33
C SER A 122 -4.22 9.47 10.65
N LEU A 123 -4.16 10.72 10.19
CA LEU A 123 -5.21 11.71 10.41
C LEU A 123 -6.21 11.72 9.26
N GLN A 124 -7.50 11.69 9.61
CA GLN A 124 -8.61 11.75 8.66
C GLN A 124 -8.53 12.96 7.72
N GLN A 125 -8.18 14.14 8.23
CA GLN A 125 -8.05 15.35 7.40
C GLN A 125 -7.03 15.15 6.26
N THR A 126 -5.85 14.60 6.56
CA THR A 126 -4.83 14.30 5.55
C THR A 126 -5.36 13.35 4.48
N LEU A 127 -6.15 12.34 4.87
CA LEU A 127 -6.72 11.37 3.95
C LEU A 127 -7.79 12.00 3.05
N VAL A 128 -8.62 12.91 3.58
CA VAL A 128 -9.58 13.70 2.79
C VAL A 128 -8.84 14.61 1.79
N GLU A 129 -7.75 15.26 2.20
CA GLU A 129 -6.91 16.06 1.30
C GLU A 129 -6.28 15.22 0.19
N CYS A 130 -5.88 13.97 0.50
CA CYS A 130 -5.43 13.01 -0.52
C CYS A 130 -6.54 12.67 -1.51
N ALA A 131 -7.76 12.41 -1.03
CA ALA A 131 -8.93 12.13 -1.87
C ALA A 131 -9.24 13.28 -2.83
N LEU A 132 -9.26 14.52 -2.32
CA LEU A 132 -9.46 15.73 -3.13
C LEU A 132 -8.39 15.85 -4.22
N SER A 133 -7.13 15.52 -3.91
CA SER A 133 -6.02 15.61 -4.87
C SER A 133 -6.13 14.65 -6.06
N ILE A 134 -6.91 13.57 -5.92
CA ILE A 134 -7.19 12.61 -6.99
C ILE A 134 -8.59 12.81 -7.61
N GLY A 135 -9.26 13.92 -7.28
CA GLY A 135 -10.53 14.32 -7.90
C GLY A 135 -11.79 13.74 -7.26
N LEU A 136 -11.70 13.16 -6.05
CA LEU A 136 -12.88 12.72 -5.29
C LEU A 136 -13.55 13.90 -4.57
N ASP A 137 -14.86 13.80 -4.35
CA ASP A 137 -15.58 14.70 -3.47
C ASP A 137 -15.23 14.39 -1.99
N GLY A 138 -14.73 15.39 -1.27
CA GLY A 138 -14.22 15.19 0.09
C GLY A 138 -15.28 14.74 1.10
N ALA A 139 -16.49 15.30 1.03
CA ALA A 139 -17.57 14.97 1.98
C ALA A 139 -18.15 13.58 1.71
N GLN A 140 -18.33 13.22 0.44
CA GLN A 140 -18.74 11.89 0.02
C GLN A 140 -17.67 10.86 0.38
N PHE A 141 -16.40 11.16 0.12
CA PHE A 141 -15.26 10.32 0.48
C PHE A 141 -15.20 10.05 1.98
N GLU A 142 -15.26 11.09 2.81
CA GLU A 142 -15.22 10.96 4.26
C GLU A 142 -16.35 10.06 4.78
N LYS A 143 -17.57 10.25 4.26
CA LYS A 143 -18.72 9.40 4.60
C LYS A 143 -18.49 7.93 4.25
N VAL A 144 -17.96 7.64 3.07
CA VAL A 144 -17.68 6.26 2.64
C VAL A 144 -16.53 5.66 3.45
N MET A 145 -15.44 6.40 3.65
CA MET A 145 -14.28 5.95 4.41
C MET A 145 -14.63 5.50 5.83
N LEU A 146 -15.59 6.19 6.47
CA LEU A 146 -16.05 5.89 7.82
C LEU A 146 -17.22 4.89 7.88
N SER A 147 -17.62 4.32 6.74
CA SER A 147 -18.79 3.43 6.68
C SER A 147 -18.48 2.01 7.17
N ALA A 148 -19.51 1.32 7.66
CA ALA A 148 -19.40 -0.07 8.09
C ALA A 148 -19.06 -1.01 6.92
N GLU A 149 -19.47 -0.66 5.70
CA GLU A 149 -19.15 -1.39 4.48
C GLU A 149 -17.66 -1.32 4.17
N THR A 150 -17.03 -0.15 4.27
CA THR A 150 -15.58 0.00 4.07
C THR A 150 -14.80 -0.74 5.16
N GLU A 151 -15.27 -0.71 6.41
CA GLU A 151 -14.68 -1.54 7.48
C GLU A 151 -14.80 -3.03 7.17
N SER A 152 -15.96 -3.50 6.72
CA SER A 152 -16.17 -4.89 6.35
C SER A 152 -15.23 -5.32 5.21
N GLN A 153 -15.04 -4.47 4.19
CA GLN A 153 -14.09 -4.72 3.11
C GLN A 153 -12.64 -4.75 3.60
N LEU A 154 -12.25 -3.89 4.55
CA LEU A 154 -10.93 -3.98 5.18
C LEU A 154 -10.75 -5.34 5.87
N GLN A 155 -11.72 -5.80 6.64
CA GLN A 155 -11.65 -7.11 7.29
C GLN A 155 -11.55 -8.26 6.27
N GLN A 156 -12.20 -8.16 5.10
CA GLN A 156 -12.03 -9.11 4.01
C GLN A 156 -10.61 -9.09 3.44
N HIS A 157 -10.01 -7.91 3.23
CA HIS A 157 -8.62 -7.78 2.80
C HIS A 157 -7.67 -8.43 3.80
N LEU A 158 -7.83 -8.16 5.10
CA LEU A 158 -7.01 -8.76 6.17
C LEU A 158 -7.17 -10.29 6.23
N GLY A 159 -8.39 -10.79 6.03
CA GLY A 159 -8.66 -12.23 5.91
C GLY A 159 -7.93 -12.86 4.74
N LEU A 160 -7.90 -12.18 3.57
CA LEU A 160 -7.16 -12.64 2.40
C LEU A 160 -5.64 -12.64 2.64
N VAL A 161 -5.10 -11.61 3.31
CA VAL A 161 -3.68 -11.54 3.69
C VAL A 161 -3.27 -12.76 4.53
N GLN A 162 -4.13 -13.16 5.49
CA GLN A 162 -3.91 -14.36 6.31
C GLN A 162 -3.99 -15.65 5.48
N GLN A 163 -4.97 -15.76 4.58
CA GLN A 163 -5.11 -16.91 3.68
C GLN A 163 -3.90 -17.09 2.75
N LEU A 164 -3.37 -15.99 2.23
CA LEU A 164 -2.15 -15.95 1.41
C LEU A 164 -0.86 -16.11 2.24
N ARG A 165 -0.96 -16.20 3.57
CA ARG A 165 0.16 -16.34 4.52
C ARG A 165 1.21 -15.24 4.37
N VAL A 166 0.77 -14.03 4.06
CA VAL A 166 1.65 -12.86 3.95
C VAL A 166 2.05 -12.41 5.36
N SER A 167 3.35 -12.47 5.64
CA SER A 167 3.94 -12.09 6.94
C SER A 167 4.67 -10.75 6.92
N GLY A 168 4.76 -10.10 5.75
CA GLY A 168 5.41 -8.82 5.55
C GLY A 168 4.99 -8.17 4.23
N PHE A 169 5.21 -6.86 4.12
CA PHE A 169 4.87 -6.08 2.94
C PHE A 169 6.12 -5.45 2.33
N PRO A 170 6.16 -5.21 1.00
CA PRO A 170 5.12 -5.55 0.00
C PRO A 170 5.03 -7.05 -0.30
N ALA A 171 3.88 -7.51 -0.82
CA ALA A 171 3.79 -8.85 -1.43
C ALA A 171 3.01 -8.79 -2.74
N LEU A 172 3.50 -9.51 -3.76
CA LEU A 172 2.88 -9.58 -5.08
C LEU A 172 2.66 -11.04 -5.45
N PHE A 173 1.46 -11.37 -5.91
CA PHE A 173 1.10 -12.69 -6.38
C PHE A 173 0.53 -12.62 -7.78
N TYR A 174 0.80 -13.64 -8.58
CA TYR A 174 0.10 -13.93 -9.83
C TYR A 174 -0.97 -14.98 -9.59
N VAL A 175 -2.18 -14.75 -10.11
CA VAL A 175 -3.27 -15.72 -10.09
C VAL A 175 -3.61 -16.12 -11.51
N ASN A 176 -3.48 -17.41 -11.81
CA ASN A 176 -3.77 -17.98 -13.11
C ASN A 176 -5.29 -18.19 -13.33
N ASP A 177 -5.67 -18.75 -14.46
CA ASP A 177 -7.08 -18.99 -14.79
C ASP A 177 -7.73 -20.12 -13.97
N ASN A 178 -6.92 -20.97 -13.32
CA ASN A 178 -7.38 -22.01 -12.39
C ASN A 178 -7.56 -21.48 -10.96
N ASN A 179 -7.44 -20.16 -10.74
CA ASN A 179 -7.44 -19.52 -9.41
C ASN A 179 -6.30 -19.97 -8.49
N GLU A 180 -5.20 -20.47 -9.04
CA GLU A 180 -4.00 -20.80 -8.28
C GLU A 180 -3.12 -19.57 -8.12
N ALA A 181 -2.70 -19.28 -6.89
CA ALA A 181 -1.88 -18.12 -6.56
C ALA A 181 -0.40 -18.48 -6.41
N PHE A 182 0.47 -17.76 -7.12
CA PHE A 182 1.91 -17.92 -7.11
C PHE A 182 2.57 -16.65 -6.59
N ALA A 183 3.40 -16.75 -5.56
CA ALA A 183 4.13 -15.60 -5.02
C ALA A 183 5.22 -15.15 -6.00
N LEU A 184 5.16 -13.89 -6.41
CA LEU A 184 6.21 -13.23 -7.18
C LEU A 184 7.14 -12.41 -6.27
N ALA A 185 6.59 -11.82 -5.20
CA ALA A 185 7.37 -11.11 -4.19
C ALA A 185 6.77 -11.29 -2.79
N LEU A 186 7.66 -11.44 -1.79
CA LEU A 186 7.35 -11.48 -0.36
C LEU A 186 8.34 -10.55 0.38
N GLY A 187 8.33 -9.27 -0.01
CA GLY A 187 9.29 -8.25 0.35
C GLY A 187 9.80 -7.50 -0.89
N PHE A 188 10.67 -6.51 -0.66
CA PHE A 188 11.31 -5.76 -1.75
C PHE A 188 12.18 -6.69 -2.62
N CYS A 189 12.02 -6.56 -3.94
CA CYS A 189 12.91 -7.13 -4.96
C CYS A 189 12.94 -6.20 -6.18
N GLU A 190 13.86 -6.46 -7.11
CA GLU A 190 13.96 -5.67 -8.35
C GLU A 190 13.00 -6.22 -9.42
N VAL A 191 12.67 -5.39 -10.41
CA VAL A 191 11.79 -5.78 -11.53
C VAL A 191 12.29 -7.03 -12.25
N GLY A 192 13.60 -7.22 -12.38
CA GLY A 192 14.19 -8.41 -13.00
C GLY A 192 13.82 -9.71 -12.27
N ASP A 193 13.81 -9.68 -10.93
CA ASP A 193 13.38 -10.83 -10.12
C ASP A 193 11.90 -11.17 -10.33
N LEU A 194 11.05 -10.13 -10.49
CA LEU A 194 9.63 -10.30 -10.75
C LEU A 194 9.37 -10.97 -12.09
N GLU A 195 10.03 -10.47 -13.15
CA GLU A 195 9.91 -11.04 -14.50
C GLU A 195 10.36 -12.50 -14.53
N GLU A 196 11.53 -12.82 -13.95
CA GLU A 196 12.04 -14.19 -13.92
C GLU A 196 11.07 -15.16 -13.22
N ARG A 197 10.51 -14.74 -12.08
CA ARG A 197 9.54 -15.56 -11.33
C ARG A 197 8.23 -15.68 -12.10
N PHE A 198 7.78 -14.61 -12.76
CA PHE A 198 6.54 -14.61 -13.50
C PHE A 198 6.60 -15.50 -14.75
N ASP A 199 7.70 -15.46 -15.49
CA ASP A 199 7.94 -16.34 -16.64
C ASP A 199 7.95 -17.81 -16.24
N LYS A 200 8.59 -18.14 -15.10
CA LYS A 200 8.55 -19.50 -14.54
C LYS A 200 7.13 -19.95 -14.20
N CYS A 201 6.30 -19.06 -13.65
CA CYS A 201 4.91 -19.37 -13.37
C CYS A 201 4.12 -19.64 -14.66
N LYS A 202 4.26 -18.80 -15.71
CA LYS A 202 3.57 -19.01 -16.99
C LYS A 202 3.99 -20.31 -17.67
N ASN A 203 5.29 -20.61 -17.70
CA ASN A 203 5.84 -21.77 -18.42
C ASN A 203 5.56 -23.11 -17.73
N ASN A 204 5.27 -23.12 -16.42
CA ASN A 204 4.87 -24.33 -15.69
C ASN A 204 3.36 -24.64 -15.80
N ILE A 205 2.58 -23.77 -16.46
CA ILE A 205 1.12 -23.90 -16.64
C ILE A 205 0.76 -24.21 -18.12
N ALA A 206 1.73 -24.11 -19.04
CA ALA A 206 1.60 -24.49 -20.46
C ALA A 206 2.04 -25.94 -20.70
#